data_AF-A0A9R0ZJU6-F1
#
_entry.id   AF-A0A9R0ZJU6-F1
#
_cell.length_a   1.000
_cell.length_b   1.000
_cell.length_c   1.000
_cell.angle_alpha   90.00
_cell.angle_beta   90.00
_cell.angle_gamma   90.00
#
_symmetry.space_group_name_H-M   'P 1'
#
loop_
_entity.id
_entity.type
_entity.pdbx_description
1 polymer ?
#
loop_
_entity_poly.entity_id
_entity_poly.type
_entity_poly.pdbx_seq_one_letter_code
_entity_poly.pdbx_strand_id
1 'polypeptide(L)'
;MVSMKLPPQPTRSTITATTSAGTHELKGEGYSVTKLLVAGEHIESSKFRAAGHDFQICYYPHRYQKKDCNASISFLKMAEAVASNVRVEFRFSLVSRHGGEPARFAGQRRVVTFPDKHDGVEYWGLEISKKELEQSPEYLWDDSFVLRCEITVVDKPVVKSHDGLAVCRCKDDLCKRRHLRNTADRASWVKDVVVKHFLRCVGI
;
A
#
# COMPACT_ATOMS: atom_id res chain seq x y z
N MET A 1 -13.41 -55.92 -28.20
CA MET A 1 -13.45 -54.45 -28.14
C MET A 1 -12.60 -54.00 -26.96
N VAL A 2 -11.52 -53.24 -27.19
CA VAL A 2 -10.67 -52.71 -26.11
C VAL A 2 -11.29 -51.41 -25.63
N SER A 3 -11.74 -51.37 -24.38
CA SER A 3 -12.24 -50.16 -23.74
C SER A 3 -11.07 -49.20 -23.50
N MET A 4 -10.92 -48.18 -24.35
CA MET A 4 -9.96 -47.10 -24.13
C MET A 4 -10.43 -46.26 -22.92
N LYS A 5 -9.84 -46.47 -21.75
CA LYS A 5 -10.01 -45.57 -20.61
C LYS A 5 -9.37 -44.23 -20.97
N LEU A 6 -10.16 -43.17 -21.12
CA LEU A 6 -9.61 -41.82 -21.21
C LEU A 6 -8.80 -41.52 -19.94
N PRO A 7 -7.63 -40.88 -20.07
CA PRO A 7 -6.89 -40.43 -18.90
C PRO A 7 -7.74 -39.43 -18.09
N PRO A 8 -7.64 -39.42 -16.75
CA PRO A 8 -8.41 -38.51 -15.93
C PRO A 8 -8.15 -37.06 -16.36
N GLN A 9 -9.23 -36.32 -16.60
CA GLN A 9 -9.11 -34.92 -16.97
C GLN A 9 -8.60 -34.12 -15.77
N PRO A 10 -7.63 -33.21 -15.96
CA PRO A 10 -7.14 -32.37 -14.88
C PRO A 10 -8.22 -31.36 -14.48
N THR A 11 -8.52 -31.28 -13.19
CA THR A 11 -9.30 -30.18 -12.63
C THR A 11 -8.47 -28.90 -12.59
N ARG A 12 -9.10 -27.74 -12.80
CA ARG A 12 -8.43 -26.43 -12.82
C ARG A 12 -9.21 -25.42 -11.98
N SER A 13 -8.49 -24.56 -11.27
CA SER A 13 -9.05 -23.41 -10.57
C SER A 13 -8.17 -22.19 -10.82
N THR A 14 -8.76 -20.99 -10.74
CA THR A 14 -8.03 -19.72 -10.87
C THR A 14 -8.24 -18.88 -9.62
N ILE A 15 -7.15 -18.35 -9.07
CA ILE A 15 -7.19 -17.33 -8.02
C ILE A 15 -7.01 -15.97 -8.70
N THR A 16 -7.95 -15.06 -8.50
CA THR A 16 -7.83 -13.67 -8.96
C THR A 16 -7.74 -12.76 -7.75
N ALA A 17 -6.69 -11.93 -7.69
CA ALA A 17 -6.53 -10.86 -6.72
C ALA A 17 -6.55 -9.52 -7.45
N THR A 18 -7.25 -8.53 -6.91
CA THR A 18 -7.29 -7.16 -7.42
C THR A 18 -6.81 -6.21 -6.33
N THR A 19 -6.32 -5.05 -6.76
CA THR A 19 -5.87 -3.99 -5.86
C THR A 19 -6.34 -2.65 -6.39
N SER A 20 -6.72 -1.75 -5.48
CA SER A 20 -7.05 -0.36 -5.80
C SER A 20 -6.00 0.55 -5.15
N ALA A 21 -5.39 1.44 -5.93
CA ALA A 21 -4.36 2.37 -5.44
C ALA A 21 -4.89 3.80 -5.38
N GLY A 22 -4.29 4.62 -4.51
CA GLY A 22 -4.56 6.04 -4.39
C GLY A 22 -3.39 6.79 -3.77
N THR A 23 -3.42 8.12 -3.90
CA THR A 23 -2.46 9.02 -3.28
C THR A 23 -3.20 10.18 -2.64
N HIS A 24 -2.76 10.59 -1.45
CA HIS A 24 -3.28 11.75 -0.75
C HIS A 24 -2.13 12.64 -0.29
N GLU A 25 -2.26 13.96 -0.40
CA GLU A 25 -1.29 14.92 0.12
C GLU A 25 -1.94 15.77 1.20
N LEU A 26 -1.36 15.75 2.39
CA LEU A 26 -1.75 16.52 3.54
C LEU A 26 -0.75 17.66 3.74
N LYS A 27 -1.21 18.91 3.64
CA LYS A 27 -0.43 20.08 4.05
C LYS A 27 -0.61 20.31 5.55
N GLY A 28 0.48 20.29 6.30
CA GLY A 28 0.51 20.77 7.69
C GLY A 28 0.99 22.22 7.69
N GLU A 29 0.13 23.14 8.13
CA GLU A 29 0.45 24.57 8.28
C GLU A 29 0.60 24.92 9.76
N GLY A 30 1.43 25.92 10.09
CA GLY A 30 1.63 26.36 11.46
C GLY A 30 2.55 25.44 12.27
N TYR A 31 3.58 24.84 11.63
CA TYR A 31 4.49 23.89 12.26
C TYR A 31 5.12 24.44 13.56
N SER A 32 5.45 25.73 13.59
CA SER A 32 5.98 26.44 14.74
C SER A 32 5.08 26.32 15.99
N VAL A 33 3.77 26.23 15.79
CA VAL A 33 2.76 26.05 16.84
C VAL A 33 2.53 24.56 17.10
N THR A 34 2.31 23.76 16.06
CA THR A 34 2.00 22.33 16.24
C THR A 34 3.15 21.57 16.88
N LYS A 35 4.40 21.98 16.67
CA LYS A 35 5.58 21.37 17.31
C LYS A 35 5.64 21.57 18.83
N LEU A 36 4.73 22.35 19.42
CA LEU A 36 4.64 22.59 20.87
C LEU A 36 3.64 21.66 21.57
N LEU A 37 2.86 20.86 20.84
CA LEU A 37 1.93 19.88 21.44
C LEU A 37 2.66 18.92 22.39
N VAL A 38 2.02 18.42 23.45
CA VAL A 38 2.69 17.53 24.39
C VAL A 38 2.84 16.10 23.83
N ALA A 39 3.72 15.30 24.43
CA ALA A 39 3.95 13.92 24.00
C ALA A 39 2.65 13.10 24.05
N GLY A 40 2.30 12.48 22.92
CA GLY A 40 1.07 11.68 22.78
C GLY A 40 -0.14 12.46 22.23
N GLU A 41 -0.07 13.79 22.11
CA GLU A 41 -1.09 14.56 21.40
C GLU A 41 -0.91 14.47 19.88
N HIS A 42 -2.04 14.51 19.16
CA HIS A 42 -2.07 14.46 17.71
C HIS A 42 -3.13 15.35 17.09
N ILE A 43 -2.93 15.61 15.80
CA ILE A 43 -3.86 16.33 14.94
C ILE A 43 -4.38 15.35 13.90
N GLU A 44 -5.70 15.24 13.76
CA GLU A 44 -6.31 14.43 12.70
C GLU A 44 -6.57 15.28 11.46
N SER A 45 -6.25 14.73 10.28
CA SER A 45 -6.67 15.32 9.02
C SER A 45 -8.18 15.22 8.84
N SER A 46 -8.71 16.02 7.91
CA SER A 46 -10.02 15.72 7.29
C SER A 46 -10.01 14.30 6.69
N LYS A 47 -11.19 13.69 6.61
CA LYS A 47 -11.36 12.43 5.90
C LYS A 47 -11.01 12.61 4.43
N PHE A 48 -10.31 11.64 3.86
CA PHE A 48 -10.05 11.58 2.43
C PHE A 48 -10.40 10.19 1.90
N ARG A 49 -10.93 10.16 0.69
CA ARG A 49 -11.29 8.92 0.01
C ARG A 49 -10.13 8.44 -0.84
N ALA A 50 -9.71 7.21 -0.65
CA ALA A 50 -8.71 6.55 -1.48
C ALA A 50 -9.04 5.07 -1.64
N ALA A 51 -8.82 4.53 -2.85
CA ALA A 51 -9.01 3.11 -3.12
C ALA A 51 -10.38 2.54 -2.64
N GLY A 52 -11.44 3.36 -2.72
CA GLY A 52 -12.81 2.97 -2.34
C GLY A 52 -13.19 3.18 -0.87
N HIS A 53 -12.25 3.57 0.00
CA HIS A 53 -12.46 3.71 1.45
C HIS A 53 -12.08 5.11 1.95
N ASP A 54 -12.64 5.47 3.11
CA ASP A 54 -12.34 6.73 3.79
C ASP A 54 -11.28 6.55 4.87
N PHE A 55 -10.26 7.39 4.80
CA PHE A 55 -9.10 7.38 5.67
C PHE A 55 -8.88 8.75 6.31
N GLN A 56 -8.14 8.77 7.41
CA GLN A 56 -7.60 9.96 8.05
C GLN A 56 -6.13 9.72 8.38
N ILE A 57 -5.35 10.78 8.37
CA ILE A 57 -3.97 10.77 8.85
C ILE A 57 -3.97 11.40 10.24
N CYS A 58 -3.32 10.75 11.21
CA CYS A 58 -3.10 11.30 12.53
C CYS A 58 -1.64 11.74 12.62
N TYR A 59 -1.39 13.04 12.70
CA TYR A 59 -0.06 13.64 12.80
C TYR A 59 0.34 13.84 14.26
N TYR A 60 1.47 13.25 14.66
CA TYR A 60 2.05 13.35 16.00
C TYR A 60 3.34 14.19 15.94
N PRO A 61 3.34 15.41 16.46
CA PRO A 61 4.58 16.19 16.59
C PRO A 61 5.56 15.56 17.60
N HIS A 62 5.06 14.75 18.54
CA HIS A 62 5.82 14.08 19.59
C HIS A 62 5.29 12.66 19.87
N ARG A 63 6.21 11.68 19.98
CA ARG A 63 5.86 10.29 20.31
C ARG A 63 5.90 10.05 21.83
N TYR A 64 5.08 9.10 22.29
CA TYR A 64 4.95 8.73 23.71
C TYR A 64 6.09 7.84 24.25
N GLN A 65 7.01 7.29 23.44
CA GLN A 65 8.03 6.34 23.94
C GLN A 65 9.45 6.44 23.33
N LYS A 66 10.41 6.20 24.25
CA LYS A 66 11.89 6.20 24.20
C LYS A 66 12.58 7.56 24.12
N LYS A 67 13.51 7.73 25.07
CA LYS A 67 14.20 8.96 25.52
C LYS A 67 14.90 9.82 24.45
N ASP A 68 14.93 9.41 23.19
CA ASP A 68 15.64 10.11 22.12
C ASP A 68 14.84 10.24 20.80
N CYS A 69 13.56 9.85 20.77
CA CYS A 69 12.74 9.94 19.56
C CYS A 69 12.06 11.32 19.44
N ASN A 70 12.83 12.33 19.05
CA ASN A 70 12.33 13.69 18.84
C ASN A 70 11.56 13.80 17.50
N ALA A 71 10.27 13.44 17.49
CA ALA A 71 9.28 13.45 16.39
C ALA A 71 9.12 12.13 15.60
N SER A 72 7.86 11.71 15.44
CA SER A 72 7.44 10.55 14.65
C SER A 72 6.22 10.97 13.85
N ILE A 73 6.39 11.19 12.55
CA ILE A 73 5.36 11.79 11.70
C ILE A 73 4.45 10.69 11.13
N SER A 74 3.31 10.58 11.81
CA SER A 74 2.02 10.15 11.26
C SER A 74 1.72 8.65 11.19
N PHE A 75 0.50 8.30 11.62
CA PHE A 75 -0.13 7.02 11.34
C PHE A 75 -1.38 7.19 10.47
N LEU A 76 -1.69 6.15 9.70
CA LEU A 76 -2.91 6.08 8.90
C LEU A 76 -4.02 5.43 9.73
N LYS A 77 -5.17 6.08 9.82
CA LYS A 77 -6.38 5.59 10.46
C LYS A 77 -7.46 5.38 9.40
N MET A 78 -8.22 4.30 9.52
CA MET A 78 -9.46 4.16 8.74
C MET A 78 -10.57 4.93 9.45
N ALA A 79 -11.23 5.83 8.73
CA ALA A 79 -12.19 6.78 9.30
C ALA A 79 -13.62 6.21 9.42
N GLU A 80 -13.83 5.01 8.89
CA GLU A 80 -15.10 4.29 8.88
C GLU A 80 -14.91 2.86 9.41
N ALA A 81 -15.86 2.42 10.23
CA ALA A 81 -15.93 1.01 10.64
C ALA A 81 -16.42 0.18 9.45
N VAL A 82 -15.53 -0.61 8.86
CA VAL A 82 -15.89 -1.56 7.81
C VAL A 82 -16.37 -2.88 8.42
N ALA A 83 -17.49 -3.41 7.93
CA ALA A 83 -18.05 -4.69 8.40
C ALA A 83 -17.15 -5.90 8.10
N SER A 84 -16.17 -5.72 7.21
CA SER A 84 -15.25 -6.77 6.78
C SER A 84 -13.81 -6.29 6.81
N ASN A 85 -12.89 -7.20 7.13
CA ASN A 85 -11.46 -6.91 7.13
C ASN A 85 -10.96 -6.41 5.77
N VAL A 86 -10.40 -5.20 5.72
CA VAL A 86 -9.79 -4.54 4.57
C VAL A 86 -8.28 -4.48 4.79
N ARG A 87 -7.50 -5.10 3.90
CA ARG A 87 -6.04 -5.09 3.96
C ARG A 87 -5.50 -3.92 3.14
N VAL A 88 -4.66 -3.10 3.76
CA VAL A 88 -4.17 -1.84 3.22
C VAL A 88 -2.65 -1.82 3.31
N GLU A 89 -1.97 -1.65 2.18
CA GLU A 89 -0.57 -1.24 2.15
C GLU A 89 -0.50 0.29 2.03
N PHE A 90 0.33 0.95 2.83
CA PHE A 90 0.55 2.39 2.71
C PHE A 90 2.00 2.78 2.93
N ARG A 91 2.37 3.98 2.46
CA ARG A 91 3.67 4.61 2.69
C ARG A 91 3.49 6.12 2.82
N PHE A 92 4.16 6.71 3.79
CA PHE A 92 4.27 8.15 3.90
C PHE A 92 5.62 8.67 3.39
N SER A 93 5.62 9.87 2.82
CA SER A 93 6.83 10.63 2.49
C SER A 93 6.58 12.13 2.61
N LEU A 94 7.63 12.91 2.83
CA LEU A 94 7.54 14.36 2.67
C LEU A 94 7.75 14.74 1.21
N VAL A 95 6.98 15.72 0.73
CA VAL A 95 7.09 16.26 -0.62
C VAL A 95 8.04 17.46 -0.58
N SER A 96 9.06 17.43 -1.43
CA SER A 96 9.99 18.56 -1.61
C SER A 96 9.29 19.66 -2.39
N ARG A 97 9.44 20.93 -1.98
CA ARG A 97 8.92 22.08 -2.74
C ARG A 97 9.53 22.21 -4.14
N HIS A 98 10.69 21.58 -4.38
CA HIS A 98 11.37 21.57 -5.67
C HIS A 98 10.96 20.38 -6.55
N GLY A 99 10.07 19.50 -6.06
CA GLY A 99 9.77 18.23 -6.70
C GLY A 99 10.94 17.24 -6.66
N GLY A 100 10.82 16.15 -7.42
CA GLY A 100 11.84 15.11 -7.54
C GLY A 100 11.51 13.83 -6.77
N GLU A 101 11.77 12.69 -7.42
CA GLU A 101 11.69 11.35 -6.83
C GLU A 101 13.10 10.71 -6.81
N PRO A 102 13.45 9.92 -5.79
CA PRO A 102 12.66 9.60 -4.61
C PRO A 102 12.70 10.70 -3.53
N ALA A 103 11.63 10.83 -2.75
CA ALA A 103 11.62 11.68 -1.56
C ALA A 103 12.73 11.28 -0.56
N ARG A 104 13.53 12.25 -0.08
CA ARG A 104 14.56 12.05 0.95
C ARG A 104 13.98 11.48 2.23
N PHE A 105 12.86 12.03 2.67
CA PHE A 105 12.14 11.55 3.85
C PHE A 105 10.99 10.67 3.42
N ALA A 106 11.18 9.36 3.55
CA ALA A 106 10.16 8.39 3.22
C ALA A 106 10.18 7.22 4.19
N GLY A 107 8.98 6.86 4.65
CA GLY A 107 8.76 5.76 5.54
C GLY A 107 8.85 4.41 4.84
N GLN A 108 8.83 3.35 5.64
CA GLN A 108 8.68 2.00 5.12
C GLN A 108 7.23 1.78 4.65
N ARG A 109 7.06 0.96 3.62
CA ARG A 109 5.73 0.42 3.29
C ARG A 109 5.23 -0.43 4.45
N ARG A 110 4.03 -0.12 4.95
CA ARG A 110 3.36 -0.83 6.03
C ARG A 110 2.12 -1.51 5.47
N VAL A 111 1.78 -2.68 6.00
CA VAL A 111 0.54 -3.40 5.69
C VAL A 111 -0.27 -3.55 6.96
N VAL A 112 -1.51 -3.05 6.95
CA VAL A 112 -2.44 -3.07 8.08
C VAL A 112 -3.76 -3.68 7.62
N THR A 113 -4.47 -4.35 8.51
CA THR A 113 -5.81 -4.89 8.24
C THR A 113 -6.82 -4.18 9.13
N PHE A 114 -7.80 -3.51 8.53
CA PHE A 114 -8.85 -2.74 9.21
C PHE A 114 -10.17 -3.51 9.26
N PRO A 115 -11.03 -3.38 10.30
CA PRO A 115 -10.76 -2.63 11.52
C PRO A 115 -9.63 -3.31 12.28
N ASP A 116 -8.66 -2.51 12.69
CA ASP A 116 -7.50 -3.01 13.41
C ASP A 116 -7.98 -3.41 14.81
N LYS A 117 -7.82 -4.69 15.15
CA LYS A 117 -8.05 -5.17 16.51
C LYS A 117 -6.79 -4.78 17.27
N HIS A 118 -6.72 -3.53 17.71
CA HIS A 118 -5.57 -3.00 18.41
C HIS A 118 -5.30 -3.82 19.68
N ASP A 119 -4.40 -4.80 19.58
CA ASP A 119 -3.72 -5.44 20.73
C ASP A 119 -2.54 -4.58 21.23
N GLY A 120 -2.55 -3.27 20.91
CA GLY A 120 -1.53 -2.29 21.33
C GLY A 120 -0.39 -2.04 20.35
N VAL A 121 -0.45 -2.54 19.10
CA VAL A 121 0.59 -2.26 18.09
C VAL A 121 0.24 -0.98 17.32
N GLU A 122 1.03 0.07 17.52
CA GLU A 122 0.95 1.33 16.76
C GLU A 122 1.72 1.20 15.42
N TYR A 123 1.02 1.31 14.28
CA TYR A 123 1.65 1.26 12.96
C TYR A 123 2.15 2.63 12.51
N TRP A 124 3.34 3.01 12.99
CA TRP A 124 4.02 4.25 12.58
C TRP A 124 4.48 4.17 11.12
N GLY A 125 4.10 5.19 10.33
CA GLY A 125 4.35 5.21 8.90
C GLY A 125 5.64 5.93 8.50
N LEU A 126 5.94 7.09 9.07
CA LEU A 126 7.17 7.86 8.80
C LEU A 126 7.75 8.42 10.11
N GLU A 127 9.06 8.32 10.29
CA GLU A 127 9.76 8.82 11.47
C GLU A 127 10.85 9.78 11.00
N ILE A 128 10.83 11.02 11.50
CA ILE A 128 11.78 12.08 11.15
C ILE A 128 11.99 12.91 12.39
N SER A 129 13.24 13.21 12.73
CA SER A 129 13.46 14.07 13.89
C SER A 129 13.07 15.53 13.63
N LYS A 130 12.66 16.27 14.67
CA LYS A 130 12.41 17.72 14.58
C LYS A 130 13.61 18.46 13.99
N LYS A 131 14.80 18.11 14.47
CA LYS A 131 16.05 18.69 14.02
C LYS A 131 16.25 18.44 12.52
N GLU A 132 16.02 17.22 12.04
CA GLU A 132 16.15 16.91 10.61
C GLU A 132 15.13 17.67 9.75
N LEU A 133 13.87 17.76 10.20
CA LEU A 133 12.84 18.50 9.49
C LEU A 133 13.15 20.00 9.44
N GLU A 134 13.53 20.59 10.59
CA GLU A 134 13.89 22.02 10.71
C GLU A 134 15.16 22.38 9.94
N GLN A 135 16.07 21.42 9.75
CA GLN A 135 17.29 21.60 8.94
C GLN A 135 17.06 21.37 7.44
N SER A 136 15.82 21.09 7.02
CA SER A 136 15.47 20.76 5.64
C SER A 136 14.49 21.79 5.04
N PRO A 137 14.96 22.98 4.63
CA PRO A 137 14.12 24.06 4.09
C PRO A 137 13.42 23.70 2.78
N GLU A 138 13.85 22.63 2.12
CA GLU A 138 13.19 22.05 0.94
C GLU A 138 11.91 21.27 1.30
N TYR A 139 11.75 20.84 2.55
CA TYR A 139 10.61 20.08 3.07
C TYR A 139 9.78 20.82 4.13
N LEU A 140 10.37 21.81 4.80
CA LEU A 140 9.70 22.72 5.72
C LEU A 140 9.91 24.16 5.23
N TRP A 141 8.87 24.77 4.66
CA TRP A 141 8.92 26.14 4.16
C TRP A 141 7.63 26.87 4.50
N ASP A 142 7.72 28.18 4.75
CA ASP A 142 6.55 29.01 5.10
C ASP A 142 5.75 28.42 6.27
N ASP A 143 6.48 28.00 7.31
CA ASP A 143 5.96 27.29 8.49
C ASP A 143 5.08 26.07 8.18
N SER A 144 5.34 25.43 7.03
CA SER A 144 4.49 24.38 6.48
C SER A 144 5.28 23.21 5.89
N PHE A 145 4.69 22.02 5.91
CA PHE A 145 5.20 20.83 5.24
C PHE A 145 4.08 20.12 4.47
N VAL A 146 4.43 19.27 3.50
CA VAL A 146 3.47 18.43 2.77
C VAL A 146 3.83 16.97 2.95
N LEU A 147 2.90 16.19 3.50
CA LEU A 147 2.99 14.75 3.69
C LEU A 147 2.18 14.04 2.60
N ARG A 148 2.85 13.23 1.78
CA ARG A 148 2.21 12.34 0.82
C ARG A 148 1.96 10.97 1.45
N CYS A 149 0.77 10.43 1.24
CA CYS A 149 0.36 9.08 1.55
C CYS A 149 0.08 8.33 0.25
N GLU A 150 0.93 7.37 -0.09
CA GLU A 150 0.62 6.34 -1.08
C GLU A 150 -0.16 5.23 -0.39
N ILE A 151 -1.29 4.80 -0.96
CA ILE A 151 -2.14 3.78 -0.37
C ILE A 151 -2.60 2.79 -1.43
N THR A 152 -2.63 1.51 -1.06
CA THR A 152 -3.14 0.42 -1.89
C THR A 152 -4.00 -0.49 -1.04
N VAL A 153 -5.27 -0.61 -1.41
CA VAL A 153 -6.21 -1.57 -0.81
C VAL A 153 -6.13 -2.87 -1.59
N VAL A 154 -5.92 -3.96 -0.88
CA VAL A 154 -5.92 -5.31 -1.44
C VAL A 154 -7.31 -5.89 -1.29
N ASP A 155 -7.97 -6.11 -2.42
CA ASP A 155 -9.29 -6.74 -2.44
C ASP A 155 -9.15 -8.22 -2.05
N LYS A 156 -10.23 -8.77 -1.49
CA LYS A 156 -10.27 -10.20 -1.16
C LYS A 156 -10.04 -11.03 -2.43
N PRO A 157 -9.07 -11.96 -2.43
CA PRO A 157 -8.86 -12.85 -3.57
C PRO A 157 -10.13 -13.65 -3.82
N VAL A 158 -10.62 -13.67 -5.06
CA VAL A 158 -11.74 -14.49 -5.46
C VAL A 158 -11.20 -15.73 -6.14
N VAL A 159 -11.52 -16.89 -5.56
CA VAL A 159 -11.31 -18.19 -6.21
C VAL A 159 -12.47 -18.39 -7.18
N LYS A 160 -12.18 -18.42 -8.47
CA LYS A 160 -13.15 -18.83 -9.49
C LYS A 160 -12.74 -20.21 -9.98
N SER A 161 -13.61 -21.20 -9.75
CA SER A 161 -13.57 -22.43 -10.54
C SER A 161 -13.97 -22.07 -11.96
N HIS A 162 -13.04 -22.16 -12.90
CA HIS A 162 -13.35 -22.00 -14.32
C HIS A 162 -12.61 -23.09 -15.08
N ASP A 163 -13.33 -23.78 -15.95
CA ASP A 163 -12.78 -24.77 -16.89
C ASP A 163 -11.92 -24.12 -18.00
N GLY A 164 -11.69 -22.80 -17.92
CA GLY A 164 -11.19 -21.94 -19.00
C GLY A 164 -9.70 -21.61 -18.96
N LEU A 165 -8.90 -22.19 -18.07
CA LEU A 165 -7.44 -22.09 -18.15
C LEU A 165 -6.99 -22.91 -19.36
N ALA A 166 -7.02 -22.34 -20.56
CA ALA A 166 -6.58 -23.00 -21.79
C ALA A 166 -5.05 -23.13 -21.80
N VAL A 167 -4.51 -24.00 -20.95
CA VAL A 167 -3.15 -24.50 -21.11
C VAL A 167 -3.19 -25.41 -22.34
N CYS A 168 -2.80 -24.88 -23.51
CA CYS A 168 -2.60 -25.70 -24.70
C CYS A 168 -1.51 -26.72 -24.39
N ARG A 169 -1.86 -28.01 -24.45
CA ARG A 169 -0.93 -29.12 -24.31
C ARG A 169 -0.39 -29.60 -25.66
N CYS A 170 -0.73 -28.91 -26.76
CA CYS A 170 -0.20 -29.27 -28.07
C CYS A 170 1.31 -29.05 -28.09
N LYS A 171 2.03 -30.03 -28.63
CA LYS A 171 3.49 -29.94 -28.82
C LYS A 171 3.86 -29.33 -30.17
N ASP A 172 2.88 -28.97 -30.99
CA ASP A 172 3.11 -28.42 -32.33
C ASP A 172 3.54 -26.94 -32.33
N ASP A 173 4.27 -26.56 -33.37
CA ASP A 173 4.82 -25.21 -33.52
C ASP A 173 3.79 -24.16 -33.94
N LEU A 174 2.58 -24.58 -34.35
CA LEU A 174 1.46 -23.71 -34.66
C LEU A 174 0.81 -23.16 -33.38
N CYS A 175 0.62 -23.99 -32.35
CA CYS A 175 0.09 -23.56 -31.05
C CYS A 175 1.06 -22.59 -30.36
N LYS A 176 2.37 -22.86 -30.41
CA LYS A 176 3.41 -21.97 -29.84
C LYS A 176 3.33 -20.54 -30.41
N ARG A 177 3.22 -20.40 -31.74
CA ARG A 177 3.12 -19.08 -32.41
C ARG A 177 1.83 -18.34 -32.05
N ARG A 178 0.72 -19.07 -31.90
CA ARG A 178 -0.59 -18.47 -31.54
C ARG A 178 -0.62 -17.97 -30.10
N HIS A 179 0.10 -18.62 -29.18
CA HIS A 179 0.21 -18.17 -27.79
C HIS A 179 1.14 -16.97 -27.58
N LEU A 180 2.23 -16.86 -28.35
CA LEU A 180 3.15 -15.71 -28.30
C LEU A 180 2.48 -14.39 -28.70
N ARG A 181 1.53 -14.44 -29.65
CA ARG A 181 0.79 -13.25 -30.11
C ARG A 181 -0.19 -12.71 -29.07
N ASN A 182 -0.82 -13.59 -28.28
CA ASN A 182 -1.79 -13.22 -27.25
C ASN A 182 -1.16 -12.68 -25.94
N THR A 183 0.13 -12.91 -25.71
CA THR A 183 0.82 -12.42 -24.50
C THR A 183 1.27 -10.96 -24.58
N ALA A 184 1.38 -10.39 -25.78
CA ALA A 184 1.82 -9.00 -25.98
C ALA A 184 0.77 -7.97 -25.52
N ASP A 185 -0.52 -8.27 -25.61
CA ASP A 185 -1.60 -7.30 -25.33
C ASP A 185 -2.03 -7.21 -23.85
N ARG A 186 -1.55 -8.10 -22.96
CA ARG A 186 -2.01 -8.16 -21.54
C ARG A 186 -0.91 -8.01 -20.49
N ALA A 187 0.34 -7.80 -20.90
CA ALA A 187 1.49 -7.91 -20.01
C ALA A 187 2.35 -6.64 -19.99
N SER A 188 1.88 -5.57 -19.35
CA SER A 188 2.80 -4.48 -19.00
C SER A 188 2.62 -3.86 -17.62
N TRP A 189 1.44 -3.93 -16.97
CA TRP A 189 1.29 -3.22 -15.68
C TRP A 189 0.79 -4.08 -14.49
N VAL A 190 0.02 -5.14 -14.71
CA VAL A 190 -0.61 -5.90 -13.60
C VAL A 190 0.34 -6.92 -12.96
N LYS A 191 1.31 -7.45 -13.71
CA LYS A 191 2.21 -8.51 -13.21
C LYS A 191 3.19 -8.01 -12.15
N ASP A 192 3.67 -6.77 -12.26
CA ASP A 192 4.71 -6.26 -11.36
C ASP A 192 4.21 -5.95 -9.96
N VAL A 193 2.93 -5.59 -9.81
CA VAL A 193 2.34 -5.28 -8.50
C VAL A 193 1.96 -6.57 -7.76
N VAL A 194 1.35 -7.52 -8.45
CA VAL A 194 0.87 -8.78 -7.83
C VAL A 194 2.05 -9.68 -7.47
N VAL A 195 3.07 -9.81 -8.32
CA VAL A 195 4.24 -10.67 -8.06
C VAL A 195 5.09 -10.10 -6.92
N LYS A 196 5.30 -8.77 -6.87
CA LYS A 196 6.03 -8.14 -5.76
C LYS A 196 5.29 -8.26 -4.42
N HIS A 197 3.95 -8.19 -4.42
CA HIS A 197 3.19 -8.37 -3.18
C HIS A 197 3.15 -9.83 -2.71
N PHE A 198 3.13 -10.80 -3.63
CA PHE A 198 3.10 -12.23 -3.30
C PHE A 198 4.44 -12.75 -2.76
N LEU A 199 5.58 -12.35 -3.35
CA LEU A 199 6.91 -12.74 -2.88
C LEU A 199 7.20 -12.21 -1.46
N ARG A 200 6.73 -10.99 -1.17
CA ARG A 200 6.92 -10.35 0.14
C ARG A 200 6.15 -11.01 1.30
N CYS A 201 5.10 -11.78 1.00
CA CYS A 201 4.33 -12.53 2.01
C CYS A 201 4.87 -13.94 2.28
N VAL A 202 5.71 -14.48 1.38
CA VAL A 202 6.23 -15.86 1.48
C VAL A 202 7.68 -15.89 1.98
N GLY A 203 8.34 -14.73 2.14
CA GLY A 203 9.70 -14.66 2.66
C GLY A 203 10.74 -15.24 1.70
N ILE A 204 10.56 -15.02 0.39
CA ILE A 204 11.54 -15.30 -0.67
C ILE A 204 11.88 -13.99 -1.37
#